data_AF-A0A976DXG7-F1
#
_entry.id   AF-A0A976DXG7-F1
#
_cell.length_a   1.000
_cell.length_b   1.000
_cell.length_c   1.000
_cell.angle_alpha   90.00
_cell.angle_beta   90.00
_cell.angle_gamma   90.00
#
_symmetry.space_group_name_H-M   'P 1'
#
loop_
_entity.id
_entity.type
_entity.pdbx_description
1 polymer ?
#
loop_
_entity_poly.entity_id
_entity_poly.type
_entity_poly.pdbx_seq_one_letter_code
_entity_poly.pdbx_strand_id
1 'polypeptide(L)'
;MSDPWLTIIGLGEDGPRGLSTASHAALAAAEVIFGGPRHLNLIGAGGKGQAWPVPFDVTPLLALRGRRVVVLASGDPFWFGAGGSLMAHLTL
;
A
#
# COMPACT_ATOMS: atom_id res chain seq x y z
N MET A 1 -20.17 -9.54 -1.01
CA MET A 1 -19.30 -8.77 -0.11
C MET A 1 -18.72 -7.63 -0.92
N SER A 2 -18.75 -6.40 -0.42
CA SER A 2 -18.10 -5.27 -1.10
C SER A 2 -16.60 -5.50 -1.20
N ASP A 3 -16.01 -5.27 -2.36
CA ASP A 3 -14.55 -5.35 -2.52
C ASP A 3 -13.86 -4.35 -1.57
N PRO A 4 -12.73 -4.74 -0.93
CA PRO A 4 -12.01 -3.84 -0.05
C PRO A 4 -11.45 -2.66 -0.84
N TRP A 5 -11.68 -1.44 -0.34
CA TRP A 5 -11.13 -0.24 -0.97
C TRP A 5 -9.61 -0.12 -0.76
N LEU A 6 -9.09 -0.67 0.35
CA LEU A 6 -7.68 -0.62 0.70
C LEU A 6 -7.07 -2.01 0.82
N THR A 7 -5.97 -2.25 0.11
CA THR A 7 -5.13 -3.44 0.25
C THR A 7 -3.75 -3.05 0.77
N ILE A 8 -3.25 -3.75 1.78
CA ILE A 8 -1.90 -3.52 2.34
C ILE A 8 -1.02 -4.70 1.91
N ILE A 9 0.09 -4.41 1.23
CA ILE A 9 1.02 -5.40 0.68
C ILE A 9 2.38 -5.23 1.33
N GLY A 10 2.91 -6.32 1.85
CA GLY A 10 4.29 -6.41 2.31
C GLY A 10 5.26 -6.68 1.17
N LEU A 11 6.33 -5.90 1.05
CA LEU A 11 7.48 -6.21 0.19
C LEU A 11 8.65 -6.72 1.02
N GLY A 12 8.96 -8.01 0.86
CA GLY A 12 10.19 -8.62 1.38
C GLY A 12 11.41 -8.34 0.51
N GLU A 13 12.53 -8.97 0.85
CA GLU A 13 13.83 -8.84 0.18
C GLU A 13 13.80 -9.23 -1.32
N ASP A 14 12.95 -10.19 -1.69
CA ASP A 14 12.75 -10.60 -3.09
C ASP A 14 12.01 -9.56 -3.93
N GLY A 15 11.53 -8.48 -3.30
CA GLY A 15 10.83 -7.39 -3.95
C GLY A 15 9.55 -7.89 -4.64
N PRO A 16 9.20 -7.31 -5.82
CA PRO A 16 8.00 -7.71 -6.56
C PRO A 16 7.97 -9.20 -6.95
N ARG A 17 9.12 -9.87 -7.08
CA ARG A 17 9.17 -11.29 -7.49
C ARG A 17 8.67 -12.24 -6.40
N GLY A 18 8.71 -11.82 -5.13
CA GLY A 18 8.22 -12.59 -4.00
C GLY A 18 6.72 -12.40 -3.73
N LEU A 19 6.03 -11.58 -4.52
CA LEU A 19 4.62 -11.28 -4.32
C LEU A 19 3.72 -12.42 -4.83
N SER A 20 2.61 -12.63 -4.13
CA SER A 20 1.59 -13.58 -4.56
C SER A 20 0.85 -13.09 -5.80
N THR A 21 0.20 -14.00 -6.53
CA THR A 21 -0.68 -13.67 -7.66
C THR A 21 -1.75 -12.65 -7.26
N ALA A 22 -2.32 -12.77 -6.06
CA ALA A 22 -3.30 -11.81 -5.54
C ALA A 22 -2.72 -10.41 -5.33
N SER A 23 -1.47 -10.31 -4.84
CA SER A 23 -0.78 -9.05 -4.64
C SER A 23 -0.48 -8.35 -5.98
N HIS A 24 -0.05 -9.12 -6.99
CA HIS A 24 0.12 -8.60 -8.34
C HIS A 24 -1.20 -8.11 -8.96
N ALA A 25 -2.29 -8.86 -8.77
CA ALA A 25 -3.61 -8.45 -9.24
C ALA A 25 -4.08 -7.15 -8.56
N ALA A 26 -3.88 -7.02 -7.25
CA ALA A 26 -4.21 -5.81 -6.50
C ALA A 26 -3.40 -4.60 -7.01
N LEU A 27 -2.09 -4.76 -7.25
CA LEU A 27 -1.23 -3.70 -7.81
C LEU A 27 -1.67 -3.28 -9.22
N ALA A 28 -2.06 -4.23 -10.06
CA ALA A 28 -2.55 -3.95 -11.41
C ALA A 28 -3.88 -3.17 -11.38
N ALA A 29 -4.80 -3.59 -10.50
CA ALA A 29 -6.13 -2.98 -10.35
C ALA A 29 -6.14 -1.67 -9.55
N ALA A 30 -5.05 -1.37 -8.83
CA ALA A 30 -4.93 -0.16 -8.02
C ALA A 30 -5.06 1.10 -8.88
N GLU A 31 -5.81 2.06 -8.36
CA GLU A 31 -5.85 3.43 -8.87
C GLU A 31 -4.73 4.28 -8.28
N VAL A 32 -4.40 4.05 -7.00
CA VAL A 32 -3.34 4.76 -6.27
C VAL A 32 -2.52 3.75 -5.46
N ILE A 33 -1.20 3.94 -5.45
CA ILE A 33 -0.26 3.09 -4.71
C ILE A 33 0.56 3.98 -3.77
N PHE A 34 0.35 3.82 -2.47
CA PHE A 34 1.13 4.49 -1.44
C PHE A 34 2.35 3.66 -1.02
N GLY A 35 3.45 4.33 -0.70
CA GLY A 35 4.62 3.65 -0.17
C GLY A 35 5.80 4.60 0.06
N GLY A 36 6.86 4.09 0.66
CA GLY A 36 8.14 4.79 0.64
C GLY A 36 8.69 4.87 -0.80
N PRO A 37 9.46 5.93 -1.16
CA PRO A 37 10.00 6.09 -2.52
C PRO A 37 10.71 4.85 -3.06
N ARG A 38 11.45 4.14 -2.19
CA ARG A 38 12.12 2.87 -2.53
C ARG A 38 11.14 1.81 -3.02
N HIS A 39 10.03 1.58 -2.31
CA HIS A 39 9.04 0.56 -2.70
C HIS A 39 8.33 0.92 -4.00
N LEU A 40 7.97 2.19 -4.16
CA LEU A 40 7.33 2.68 -5.39
C LEU A 40 8.23 2.52 -6.61
N ASN A 41 9.53 2.75 -6.45
CA ASN A 41 10.50 2.50 -7.52
C ASN A 41 10.64 0.99 -7.81
N LEU A 42 10.78 0.16 -6.78
CA LEU A 42 10.93 -1.30 -6.93
C LEU A 42 9.78 -1.95 -7.71
N ILE A 43 8.54 -1.50 -7.51
CA ILE A 43 7.37 -2.04 -8.21
C ILE A 43 7.06 -1.32 -9.54
N GLY A 44 7.82 -0.27 -9.89
CA GLY A 44 7.56 0.54 -11.08
C GLY A 44 6.19 1.24 -11.03
N ALA A 45 5.85 1.88 -9.90
CA ALA A 45 4.51 2.44 -9.64
C ALA A 45 4.04 3.48 -10.67
N GLY A 46 4.98 4.15 -11.36
CA GLY A 46 4.69 5.16 -12.38
C GLY A 46 3.75 6.26 -11.86
N GLY A 47 2.81 6.69 -12.70
CA GLY A 47 1.83 7.72 -12.36
C GLY A 47 0.81 7.33 -11.28
N LYS A 48 0.76 6.05 -10.87
CA LYS A 48 -0.10 5.60 -9.76
C LYS A 48 0.59 5.77 -8.39
N GLY A 49 1.92 5.96 -8.38
CA GLY A 49 2.71 6.01 -7.16
C GLY A 49 2.59 7.33 -6.42
N GLN A 50 2.29 7.26 -5.12
CA GLN A 50 2.25 8.39 -4.22
C GLN A 50 3.13 8.13 -3.01
N ALA A 51 4.22 8.89 -2.88
CA ALA A 51 5.07 8.79 -1.71
C ALA A 51 4.32 9.27 -0.46
N TRP A 52 4.62 8.67 0.69
CA TRP A 52 4.16 9.19 1.97
C TRP A 52 4.68 10.64 2.17
N PRO A 53 3.84 11.55 2.70
CA PRO A 53 4.30 12.86 3.12
C PRO A 53 5.44 12.77 4.14
N VAL A 54 6.27 13.82 4.19
CA VAL A 54 7.30 14.01 5.22
C VAL A 54 7.01 15.35 5.91
N PRO A 55 6.60 15.36 7.19
CA PRO A 55 6.44 14.22 8.10
C PRO A 55 5.29 13.26 7.69
N PHE A 56 5.35 12.02 8.18
CA PHE A 56 4.34 10.99 7.85
C PHE A 56 2.92 11.45 8.22
N ASP A 57 1.99 11.31 7.28
CA ASP A 57 0.58 11.63 7.45
C ASP A 57 -0.30 10.65 6.63
N VAL A 58 -1.33 10.10 7.29
CA VAL A 58 -2.29 9.16 6.70
C VAL A 58 -3.48 9.86 6.04
N THR A 59 -3.69 11.15 6.32
CA THR A 59 -4.85 11.92 5.85
C THR A 59 -5.06 11.84 4.33
N PRO A 60 -4.02 11.96 3.48
CA PRO A 60 -4.17 11.82 2.03
C PRO A 60 -4.64 10.43 1.60
N LEU A 61 -4.27 9.38 2.33
CA LEU A 61 -4.76 8.02 2.07
C LEU A 61 -6.25 7.91 2.41
N LEU A 62 -6.67 8.42 3.59
CA LEU A 62 -8.05 8.32 4.06
C LEU A 62 -9.04 9.07 3.16
N ALA A 63 -8.60 10.17 2.54
CA ALA A 63 -9.39 10.92 1.57
C ALA A 63 -9.76 10.11 0.31
N LEU A 64 -9.12 8.96 0.09
CA LEU A 64 -9.35 8.07 -1.06
C LEU A 64 -10.27 6.88 -0.73
N ARG A 65 -10.93 6.88 0.44
CA ARG A 65 -11.92 5.86 0.80
C ARG A 65 -12.92 5.63 -0.34
N GLY A 66 -13.16 4.37 -0.68
CA GLY A 66 -14.04 3.96 -1.78
C GLY A 66 -13.35 3.81 -3.15
N ARG A 67 -12.08 4.19 -3.28
CA ARG A 67 -11.25 3.90 -4.47
C ARG A 67 -10.41 2.66 -4.25
N ARG A 68 -9.91 2.02 -5.32
CA ARG A 68 -8.98 0.89 -5.18
C ARG A 68 -7.57 1.39 -4.88
N VAL A 69 -7.17 1.32 -3.61
CA VAL A 69 -5.88 1.81 -3.13
C VAL A 69 -5.03 0.66 -2.62
N VAL A 70 -3.74 0.70 -2.95
CA VAL A 70 -2.73 -0.20 -2.38
C VAL A 70 -1.76 0.59 -1.52
N VAL A 71 -1.38 0.05 -0.36
CA VAL A 71 -0.25 0.52 0.44
C VAL A 71 0.86 -0.54 0.42
N LEU A 72 2.09 -0.09 0.21
CA LEU A 72 3.31 -0.90 0.30
C LEU A 72 3.99 -0.69 1.66
N ALA A 73 4.19 -1.78 2.39
CA ALA A 73 4.97 -1.85 3.62
C ALA A 73 6.24 -2.69 3.41
N SER A 74 7.27 -2.48 4.23
CA SER A 74 8.44 -3.37 4.26
C SER A 74 8.10 -4.67 4.99
N GLY A 75 8.57 -5.81 4.48
CA GLY A 75 8.41 -7.10 5.15
C GLY A 75 6.95 -7.46 5.39
N ASP A 76 6.64 -7.97 6.59
CA ASP A 76 5.25 -8.16 7.03
C ASP A 76 4.64 -6.80 7.45
N PRO A 77 3.51 -6.37 6.86
CA PRO A 77 2.89 -5.09 7.20
C PRO A 77 2.53 -4.88 8.67
N PHE A 78 2.33 -5.95 9.44
CA PHE A 78 1.92 -5.91 10.85
C PHE A 78 3.06 -6.24 11.82
N TRP A 79 4.26 -6.55 11.33
CA TRP A 79 5.46 -6.74 12.14
C TRP A 79 6.37 -5.51 12.05
N PHE A 80 6.16 -4.55 12.94
CA PHE A 80 6.80 -3.21 12.92
C PHE A 80 6.53 -2.39 11.64
N GLY A 81 5.58 -2.81 10.79
CA GLY A 81 5.23 -2.15 9.54
C GLY A 81 4.14 -1.09 9.68
N ALA A 82 3.83 -0.43 8.56
CA ALA A 82 2.80 0.62 8.49
C ALA A 82 1.38 0.12 8.79
N GLY A 83 1.13 -1.20 8.74
CA GLY A 83 -0.18 -1.80 8.98
C GLY A 83 -0.75 -1.46 10.36
N GLY A 84 0.09 -1.48 11.41
CA GLY A 84 -0.34 -1.12 12.76
C GLY A 84 -0.82 0.33 12.87
N SER A 85 -0.07 1.27 12.31
CA SER A 85 -0.46 2.69 12.27
C SER A 85 -1.73 2.90 11.46
N LEU A 86 -1.87 2.23 10.32
CA LEU A 86 -3.05 2.36 9.47
C LEU A 86 -4.32 1.81 10.14
N MET A 87 -4.21 0.68 10.84
CA MET A 87 -5.37 0.05 11.49
C MET A 87 -6.07 1.00 12.48
N ALA A 88 -5.32 1.86 13.18
CA ALA A 88 -5.87 2.85 14.10
C ALA A 88 -6.85 3.85 13.44
N HIS A 89 -6.81 4.00 12.12
CA HIS A 89 -7.64 4.92 11.35
C HIS A 89 -8.68 4.22 10.45
N LEU A 90 -8.71 2.89 10.47
CA LEU A 90 -9.54 2.06 9.59
C LEU A 90 -10.66 1.35 10.34
N THR A 91 -10.67 1.39 11.67
CA THR A 91 -11.83 0.99 12.48
C THR A 91 -13.03 1.91 12.18
N LEU A 92 -14.22 1.30 12.16
CA LEU A 92 -15.53 1.90 11.86
C LEU A 92 -15.85 3.09 12.77
#